data_AF-A0A938H325-F1
#
_entry.id   AF-A0A938H325-F1
#
_cell.length_a   1.000
_cell.length_b   1.000
_cell.length_c   1.000
_cell.angle_alpha   90.00
_cell.angle_beta   90.00
_cell.angle_gamma   90.00
#
_symmetry.space_group_name_H-M   'P 1'
#
loop_
_entity.id
_entity.type
_entity.pdbx_description
1 polymer ?
#
loop_
_entity_poly.entity_id
_entity_poly.type
_entity_poly.pdbx_seq_one_letter_code
_entity_poly.pdbx_strand_id
1 'polypeptide(L)'
;MAHDQPVQALVITLVDDPAAAVYSINRLKPEALCFVLPEAGKALVESAVQPKIDQMPKRWDWIVVAAPGEFAGCHQTLARSLPDLLRTWDVQPGELVVDLTGATPAMAGAVTVAALPWSSRLVLLVPACEGSEEDIITLDGGPFVWQQSNPWDEVATVSRREGSELFNRGDFPAAVKLFRDVEARVSGGQKPLYRAFADVADGYGLWERLQYRQAWDKLKTATKALEMASLWGGPPGLKSMLPAV
;
A
#
# COMPACT_ATOMS: atom_id res chain seq x y z
N MET A 1 7.36 14.14 -2.23
CA MET A 1 6.54 15.36 -2.09
C MET A 1 5.06 15.10 -2.46
N ALA A 2 4.42 14.10 -1.85
CA ALA A 2 2.98 13.82 -2.01
C ALA A 2 2.33 13.50 -0.64
N HIS A 3 2.84 14.15 0.41
CA HIS A 3 2.74 13.63 1.77
C HIS A 3 1.47 14.04 2.53
N ASP A 4 0.71 15.02 2.03
CA ASP A 4 -0.47 15.58 2.72
C ASP A 4 -1.72 15.68 1.83
N GLN A 5 -1.85 14.78 0.83
CA GLN A 5 -3.04 14.75 -0.03
C GLN A 5 -4.17 13.94 0.61
N PRO A 6 -5.43 14.34 0.40
CA PRO A 6 -6.61 13.53 0.72
C PRO A 6 -6.45 12.10 0.20
N VAL A 7 -6.82 11.12 1.03
CA VAL A 7 -6.72 9.69 0.70
C VAL A 7 -8.08 9.07 0.47
N GLN A 8 -8.15 8.03 -0.36
CA GLN A 8 -9.41 7.35 -0.66
C GLN A 8 -9.94 6.61 0.57
N ALA A 9 -9.09 5.84 1.24
CA ALA A 9 -9.45 5.10 2.44
C ALA A 9 -8.31 5.12 3.46
N LEU A 10 -8.67 5.23 4.74
CA LEU A 10 -7.77 5.11 5.87
C LEU A 10 -8.27 4.00 6.80
N VAL A 11 -7.42 3.02 7.09
CA VAL A 11 -7.57 2.12 8.24
C VAL A 11 -6.67 2.66 9.34
N ILE A 12 -7.25 3.02 10.48
CA ILE A 12 -6.50 3.55 11.62
C ILE A 12 -6.64 2.61 12.81
N THR A 13 -5.50 2.28 13.41
CA THR A 13 -5.45 1.51 14.65
C THR A 13 -5.53 2.42 15.86
N LEU A 14 -6.31 2.02 16.86
CA LEU A 14 -6.47 2.81 18.09
C LEU A 14 -6.65 1.90 19.31
N VAL A 15 -5.81 2.08 20.32
CA VAL A 15 -5.98 1.47 21.65
C VAL A 15 -6.26 2.56 22.68
N ASP A 16 -5.35 3.52 22.85
CA ASP A 16 -5.39 4.52 23.92
C ASP A 16 -4.85 5.91 23.56
N ASP A 17 -4.37 6.13 22.33
CA ASP A 17 -3.85 7.42 21.85
C ASP A 17 -4.79 8.11 20.85
N PRO A 18 -5.81 8.86 21.34
CA PRO A 18 -6.73 9.57 20.46
C PRO A 18 -6.09 10.79 19.79
N ALA A 19 -5.03 11.38 20.37
CA ALA A 19 -4.40 12.58 19.83
C ALA A 19 -3.64 12.28 18.55
N ALA A 20 -2.88 11.19 18.52
CA ALA A 20 -2.26 10.67 17.30
C ALA A 20 -3.31 10.34 16.24
N ALA A 21 -4.42 9.69 16.64
CA ALA A 21 -5.48 9.34 15.69
C ALA A 21 -6.11 10.58 15.03
N VAL A 22 -6.43 11.60 15.83
CA VAL A 22 -6.94 12.89 15.31
C VAL A 22 -5.95 13.53 14.34
N TYR A 23 -4.66 13.56 14.71
CA TYR A 23 -3.63 14.13 13.85
C TYR A 23 -3.57 13.45 12.49
N SER A 24 -3.51 12.11 12.46
CA SER A 24 -3.45 11.34 11.21
C SER A 24 -4.69 11.55 10.35
N ILE A 25 -5.88 11.56 10.95
CA ILE A 25 -7.14 11.75 10.23
C ILE A 25 -7.20 13.16 9.62
N ASN A 26 -6.84 14.20 10.38
CA ASN A 26 -6.86 15.59 9.90
C ASN A 26 -5.78 15.86 8.83
N ARG A 27 -4.64 15.18 8.94
CA ARG A 27 -3.56 15.26 7.95
C ARG A 27 -3.96 14.58 6.63
N LEU A 28 -4.52 13.38 6.70
CA LEU A 28 -4.81 12.55 5.53
C LEU A 28 -6.18 12.79 4.90
N LYS A 29 -7.12 13.43 5.61
CA LYS A 29 -8.47 13.79 5.13
C LYS A 29 -9.14 12.67 4.32
N PRO A 30 -9.32 11.48 4.90
CA PRO A 30 -9.80 10.33 4.15
C PRO A 30 -11.24 10.48 3.68
N GLU A 31 -11.57 9.96 2.50
CA GLU A 31 -12.98 9.85 2.07
C GLU A 31 -13.74 8.77 2.84
N ALA A 32 -13.06 7.65 3.16
CA ALA A 32 -13.56 6.55 3.96
C ALA A 32 -12.61 6.19 5.12
N LEU A 33 -13.15 5.97 6.32
CA LEU A 33 -12.36 5.75 7.54
C LEU A 33 -12.80 4.49 8.29
N CYS A 34 -11.89 3.55 8.51
CA CYS A 34 -12.12 2.38 9.34
C CYS A 34 -11.27 2.45 10.61
N PHE A 35 -11.91 2.38 11.77
CA PHE A 35 -11.20 2.21 13.04
C PHE A 35 -10.97 0.71 13.33
N VAL A 36 -9.75 0.33 13.67
CA VAL A 36 -9.43 -1.02 14.19
C VAL A 36 -9.06 -0.87 15.66
N LEU A 37 -9.93 -1.34 16.55
CA LEU A 37 -9.81 -1.09 17.99
C LEU A 37 -10.49 -2.17 18.83
N PRO A 38 -10.14 -2.32 20.12
CA PRO A 38 -10.94 -3.11 21.05
C PRO A 38 -12.28 -2.45 21.35
N GLU A 39 -13.28 -3.21 21.81
CA GLU A 39 -14.65 -2.69 22.05
C GLU A 39 -14.66 -1.43 22.95
N ALA A 40 -13.78 -1.39 23.96
CA ALA A 40 -13.61 -0.24 24.86
C ALA A 40 -13.17 1.06 24.15
N GLY A 41 -12.51 0.96 23.00
CA GLY A 41 -12.05 2.09 22.21
C GLY A 41 -13.18 2.87 21.52
N LYS A 42 -14.39 2.32 21.43
CA LYS A 42 -15.52 3.03 20.78
C LYS A 42 -15.88 4.33 21.50
N ALA A 43 -16.00 4.26 22.82
CA ALA A 43 -16.29 5.45 23.63
C ALA A 43 -15.17 6.50 23.52
N LEU A 44 -13.91 6.08 23.35
CA LEU A 44 -12.78 6.98 23.15
C LEU A 44 -12.89 7.72 21.81
N VAL A 45 -13.28 7.02 20.74
CA VAL A 45 -13.48 7.66 19.42
C VAL A 45 -14.60 8.69 19.49
N GLU A 46 -15.75 8.35 20.06
CA GLU A 46 -16.90 9.25 20.16
C GLU A 46 -16.61 10.48 21.02
N SER A 47 -15.89 10.31 22.13
CA SER A 47 -15.65 11.39 23.09
C SER A 47 -14.42 12.26 22.78
N ALA A 48 -13.37 11.68 22.19
CA ALA A 48 -12.07 12.35 22.05
C ALA A 48 -11.58 12.52 20.61
N VAL A 49 -12.02 11.66 19.69
CA VAL A 49 -11.57 11.69 18.29
C VAL A 49 -12.56 12.44 17.40
N GLN A 50 -13.81 11.98 17.31
CA GLN A 50 -14.84 12.58 16.43
C GLN A 50 -15.01 14.09 16.61
N PRO A 51 -15.04 14.65 17.84
CA PRO A 51 -15.24 16.09 18.03
C PRO A 51 -14.08 16.96 17.51
N LYS A 52 -12.91 16.36 17.27
CA LYS A 52 -11.68 17.06 16.88
C LYS A 52 -11.26 16.81 15.43
N ILE A 53 -12.06 16.05 14.67
CA ILE A 53 -11.80 15.85 13.25
C ILE A 53 -12.33 17.05 12.46
N ASP A 54 -11.46 17.68 11.68
CA ASP A 54 -11.77 18.90 10.92
C ASP A 54 -12.78 18.65 9.80
N GLN A 55 -12.69 17.48 9.16
CA GLN A 55 -13.55 17.07 8.05
C GLN A 55 -13.98 15.62 8.23
N MET A 56 -15.27 15.41 8.49
CA MET A 56 -15.82 14.06 8.58
C MET A 56 -15.72 13.31 7.25
N PRO A 57 -15.28 12.04 7.26
CA PRO A 57 -15.28 11.19 6.08
C PRO A 57 -16.73 10.92 5.64
N LYS A 58 -16.92 10.66 4.33
CA LYS A 58 -18.25 10.35 3.76
C LYS A 58 -18.78 9.02 4.29
N ARG A 59 -17.88 8.10 4.61
CA ARG A 59 -18.17 6.75 5.10
C ARG A 59 -17.22 6.42 6.22
N TRP A 60 -17.70 5.75 7.26
CA TRP A 60 -16.83 5.28 8.32
C TRP A 60 -17.42 4.04 8.99
N ASP A 61 -16.55 3.18 9.52
CA ASP A 61 -16.92 1.94 10.19
C ASP A 61 -15.84 1.52 11.20
N TRP A 62 -16.09 0.41 11.89
CA TRP A 62 -15.25 -0.14 12.95
C TRP A 62 -15.03 -1.62 12.72
N ILE A 63 -13.79 -2.08 12.90
CA ILE A 63 -13.46 -3.49 13.06
C ILE A 63 -13.02 -3.68 14.50
N VAL A 64 -13.88 -4.34 15.28
CA VAL A 64 -13.61 -4.60 16.70
C VAL A 64 -12.74 -5.85 16.85
N VAL A 65 -11.58 -5.70 17.49
CA VAL A 65 -10.69 -6.81 17.84
C VAL A 65 -10.82 -7.18 19.32
N ALA A 66 -11.06 -8.45 19.63
CA ALA A 66 -11.32 -8.88 21.01
C ALA A 66 -10.06 -8.86 21.90
N ALA A 67 -8.92 -9.29 21.35
CA ALA A 67 -7.66 -9.40 22.08
C ALA A 67 -6.55 -8.69 21.29
N PRO A 68 -6.35 -7.37 21.47
CA PRO A 68 -5.37 -6.62 20.68
C PRO A 68 -3.93 -7.12 20.87
N GLY A 69 -3.63 -7.85 21.96
CA GLY A 69 -2.32 -8.48 22.19
C GLY A 69 -2.10 -9.80 21.42
N GLU A 70 -3.10 -10.35 20.75
CA GLU A 70 -3.03 -11.66 20.11
C GLU A 70 -3.09 -11.57 18.58
N PHE A 71 -1.96 -11.85 17.92
CA PHE A 71 -1.84 -11.73 16.46
C PHE A 71 -2.91 -12.55 15.73
N ALA A 72 -3.10 -13.82 16.09
CA ALA A 72 -4.00 -14.73 15.37
C ALA A 72 -5.46 -14.27 15.44
N GLY A 73 -5.92 -13.81 16.60
CA GLY A 73 -7.28 -13.30 16.79
C GLY A 73 -7.52 -11.99 16.03
N CYS A 74 -6.57 -11.05 16.11
CA CYS A 74 -6.60 -9.82 15.31
C CYS A 74 -6.65 -10.14 13.81
N HIS A 75 -5.74 -10.98 13.32
CA HIS A 75 -5.63 -11.32 11.91
C HIS A 75 -6.88 -12.03 11.40
N GLN A 76 -7.43 -13.00 12.15
CA GLN A 76 -8.65 -13.71 11.75
C GLN A 76 -9.85 -12.75 11.61
N THR A 77 -9.97 -11.79 12.52
CA THR A 77 -11.03 -10.78 12.49
C THR A 77 -10.87 -9.87 11.26
N LEU A 78 -9.66 -9.36 11.06
CA LEU A 78 -9.33 -8.45 9.94
C LEU A 78 -9.48 -9.14 8.59
N ALA A 79 -8.96 -10.36 8.44
CA ALA A 79 -9.05 -11.13 7.19
C ALA A 79 -10.49 -11.46 6.78
N ARG A 80 -11.44 -11.49 7.73
CA ARG A 80 -12.87 -11.69 7.46
C ARG A 80 -13.58 -10.39 7.11
N SER A 81 -13.35 -9.34 7.89
CA SER A 81 -14.16 -8.11 7.80
C SER A 81 -13.62 -7.09 6.81
N LEU A 82 -12.29 -6.94 6.73
CA LEU A 82 -11.66 -5.89 5.93
C LEU A 82 -11.95 -6.01 4.42
N PRO A 83 -11.88 -7.20 3.78
CA PRO A 83 -12.11 -7.31 2.34
C PRO A 83 -13.52 -6.90 1.91
N ASP A 84 -14.53 -7.27 2.70
CA ASP A 84 -15.93 -6.93 2.42
C ASP A 84 -16.22 -5.44 2.65
N LEU A 85 -15.61 -4.85 3.67
CA LEU A 85 -15.66 -3.41 3.92
C LEU A 85 -15.06 -2.62 2.76
N LEU A 86 -13.84 -2.96 2.34
CA LEU A 86 -13.14 -2.27 1.24
C LEU A 86 -13.88 -2.45 -0.09
N ARG A 87 -14.49 -3.61 -0.33
CA ARG A 87 -15.35 -3.83 -1.51
C ARG A 87 -16.60 -2.96 -1.48
N THR A 88 -17.24 -2.84 -0.31
CA THR A 88 -18.41 -1.96 -0.13
C THR A 88 -18.05 -0.50 -0.37
N TRP A 89 -16.82 -0.12 -0.03
CA TRP A 89 -16.31 1.22 -0.24
C TRP A 89 -15.72 1.47 -1.63
N ASP A 90 -15.65 0.45 -2.48
CA ASP A 90 -15.04 0.49 -3.81
C ASP A 90 -13.55 0.91 -3.81
N VAL A 91 -12.83 0.50 -2.77
CA VAL A 91 -11.39 0.80 -2.61
C VAL A 91 -10.57 -0.11 -3.52
N GLN A 92 -9.82 0.48 -4.44
CA GLN A 92 -8.95 -0.25 -5.36
C GLN A 92 -7.62 -0.62 -4.71
N PRO A 93 -6.90 -1.61 -5.27
CA PRO A 93 -5.54 -1.92 -4.86
C PRO A 93 -4.62 -0.69 -5.01
N GLY A 94 -3.89 -0.35 -3.95
CA GLY A 94 -3.00 0.80 -3.94
C GLY A 94 -3.69 2.12 -3.59
N GLU A 95 -4.90 2.08 -3.01
CA GLU A 95 -5.63 3.27 -2.54
C GLU A 95 -5.80 3.36 -1.02
N LEU A 96 -5.55 2.25 -0.29
CA LEU A 96 -5.66 2.22 1.16
C LEU A 96 -4.40 2.81 1.82
N VAL A 97 -4.58 3.65 2.84
CA VAL A 97 -3.52 4.00 3.78
C VAL A 97 -3.81 3.31 5.12
N VAL A 98 -2.78 2.80 5.76
CA VAL A 98 -2.89 2.13 7.06
C VAL A 98 -2.06 2.88 8.09
N ASP A 99 -2.71 3.35 9.15
CA ASP A 99 -2.05 3.97 10.30
C ASP A 99 -1.90 2.96 11.43
N LEU A 100 -0.64 2.70 11.78
CA LEU A 100 -0.22 1.73 12.80
C LEU A 100 0.21 2.39 14.12
N THR A 101 0.07 3.71 14.24
CA THR A 101 0.55 4.49 15.40
C THR A 101 -0.08 4.01 16.70
N GLY A 102 -1.41 3.87 16.73
CA GLY A 102 -2.16 3.45 17.91
C GLY A 102 -2.22 1.93 18.10
N ALA A 103 -1.36 1.16 17.42
CA ALA A 103 -1.40 -0.30 17.46
C ALA A 103 -0.51 -0.92 18.53
N THR A 104 -0.98 -2.00 19.15
CA THR A 104 -0.07 -2.97 19.76
C THR A 104 0.76 -3.67 18.69
N PRO A 105 1.92 -4.28 19.02
CA PRO A 105 2.72 -5.03 18.05
C PRO A 105 1.94 -6.16 17.34
N ALA A 106 1.11 -6.89 18.08
CA ALA A 106 0.30 -7.96 17.54
C ALA A 106 -0.77 -7.45 16.57
N MET A 107 -1.44 -6.34 16.91
CA MET A 107 -2.41 -5.70 16.04
C MET A 107 -1.75 -5.09 14.80
N ALA A 108 -0.59 -4.44 14.96
CA ALA A 108 0.16 -3.87 13.84
C ALA A 108 0.55 -4.93 12.80
N GLY A 109 1.08 -6.07 13.26
CA GLY A 109 1.39 -7.19 12.39
C GLY A 109 0.16 -7.74 11.68
N ALA A 110 -0.94 -7.92 12.41
CA ALA A 110 -2.19 -8.46 11.86
C ALA A 110 -2.81 -7.53 10.80
N VAL A 111 -2.89 -6.23 11.08
CA VAL A 111 -3.42 -5.22 10.15
C VAL A 111 -2.53 -5.12 8.92
N THR A 112 -1.20 -5.10 9.09
CA THR A 112 -0.27 -5.03 7.96
C THR A 112 -0.47 -6.19 7.00
N VAL A 113 -0.53 -7.43 7.50
CA VAL A 113 -0.73 -8.63 6.67
C VAL A 113 -2.11 -8.62 6.00
N ALA A 114 -3.17 -8.30 6.76
CA ALA A 114 -4.53 -8.32 6.24
C ALA A 114 -4.79 -7.21 5.21
N ALA A 115 -4.18 -6.03 5.37
CA ALA A 115 -4.41 -4.87 4.51
C ALA A 115 -3.49 -4.81 3.29
N LEU A 116 -2.36 -5.52 3.31
CA LEU A 116 -1.31 -5.46 2.27
C LEU A 116 -1.84 -5.47 0.82
N PRO A 117 -2.83 -6.30 0.43
CA PRO A 117 -3.33 -6.32 -0.95
C PRO A 117 -3.92 -4.99 -1.46
N TRP A 118 -4.35 -4.12 -0.55
CA TRP A 118 -4.97 -2.81 -0.86
C TRP A 118 -4.06 -1.63 -0.51
N SER A 119 -3.09 -1.83 0.38
CA SER A 119 -2.25 -0.76 0.91
C SER A 119 -1.38 -0.09 -0.16
N SER A 120 -1.43 1.24 -0.16
CA SER A 120 -0.51 2.14 -0.84
C SER A 120 0.64 2.55 0.07
N ARG A 121 0.34 2.75 1.37
CA ARG A 121 1.23 3.32 2.36
C ARG A 121 0.88 2.79 3.75
N LEU A 122 1.91 2.54 4.55
CA LEU A 122 1.83 2.42 6.00
C LEU A 122 2.33 3.73 6.60
N VAL A 123 1.67 4.25 7.63
CA VAL A 123 2.04 5.48 8.32
C VAL A 123 2.16 5.24 9.82
N LEU A 124 3.11 5.92 10.44
CA LEU A 124 3.37 5.89 11.87
C LEU A 124 3.82 7.27 12.35
N LEU A 125 3.30 7.71 13.49
CA LEU A 125 3.95 8.74 14.29
C LEU A 125 4.93 8.07 15.25
N VAL A 126 6.19 8.44 15.14
CA VAL A 126 7.26 7.92 16.02
C VAL A 126 7.84 9.06 16.85
N PRO A 127 8.27 8.82 18.10
CA PRO A 127 8.94 9.84 18.89
C PRO A 127 10.15 10.42 18.15
N ALA A 128 10.30 11.74 18.16
CA ALA A 128 11.43 12.41 17.51
C ALA A 128 12.74 12.05 18.22
N CYS A 129 13.75 11.64 17.44
CA CYS A 129 15.11 11.47 17.95
C CYS A 129 15.93 12.75 17.72
N GLU A 130 16.93 12.99 18.57
CA GLU A 130 17.86 14.11 18.38
C GLU A 130 18.54 14.02 17.00
N GLY A 131 18.48 15.11 16.23
CA GLY A 131 19.04 15.18 14.88
C GLY A 131 18.12 14.71 13.75
N SER A 132 16.82 14.50 14.01
CA SER A 132 15.86 14.25 12.93
C SER A 132 15.75 15.47 12.01
N GLU A 133 16.01 15.28 10.71
CA GLU A 133 15.83 16.32 9.67
C GLU A 133 14.36 16.44 9.21
N GLU A 134 13.47 15.59 9.72
CA GLU A 134 12.05 15.55 9.37
C GLU A 134 11.22 16.54 10.20
N ASP A 135 10.06 16.94 9.67
CA ASP A 135 9.17 17.89 10.33
C ASP A 135 8.70 17.38 11.69
N ILE A 136 9.10 18.09 12.76
CA ILE A 136 8.73 17.76 14.14
C ILE A 136 7.29 18.18 14.41
N ILE A 137 6.49 17.23 14.87
CA ILE A 137 5.08 17.37 15.22
C ILE A 137 4.98 17.33 16.74
N THR A 138 4.35 18.33 17.36
CA THR A 138 4.11 18.29 18.80
C THR A 138 2.71 17.78 19.09
N LEU A 139 2.60 16.63 19.75
CA LEU A 139 1.33 16.03 20.20
C LEU A 139 1.40 15.80 21.71
N ASP A 140 0.39 16.27 22.43
CA ASP A 140 0.29 16.17 23.89
C ASP A 140 1.58 16.54 24.66
N GLY A 141 2.33 17.52 24.12
CA GLY A 141 3.58 18.02 24.70
C GLY A 141 4.84 17.21 24.35
N GLY A 142 4.72 16.11 23.60
CA GLY A 142 5.84 15.31 23.10
C GLY A 142 6.18 15.61 21.63
N PRO A 143 7.47 15.56 21.24
CA PRO A 143 7.87 15.68 19.84
C PRO A 143 7.79 14.33 19.11
N PHE A 144 7.17 14.34 17.95
CA PHE A 144 6.97 13.19 17.06
C PHE A 144 7.42 13.52 15.64
N VAL A 145 7.62 12.49 14.85
CA VAL A 145 7.97 12.55 13.44
C VAL A 145 7.02 11.64 12.67
N TRP A 146 6.57 12.11 11.51
CA TRP A 146 5.69 11.36 10.62
C TRP A 146 6.49 10.48 9.68
N GLN A 147 6.41 9.17 9.90
CA GLN A 147 7.01 8.18 9.01
C GLN A 147 5.96 7.59 8.08
N GLN A 148 6.35 7.39 6.83
CA GLN A 148 5.53 6.66 5.87
C GLN A 148 6.40 5.80 4.97
N SER A 149 5.89 4.64 4.60
CA SER A 149 6.54 3.74 3.66
C SER A 149 5.50 3.01 2.81
N ASN A 150 5.89 2.57 1.62
CA ASN A 150 5.06 1.69 0.81
C ASN A 150 5.59 0.25 0.97
N PRO A 151 4.83 -0.67 1.59
CA PRO A 151 5.30 -2.03 1.83
C PRO A 151 5.52 -2.81 0.52
N TRP A 152 4.85 -2.42 -0.57
CA TRP A 152 5.04 -3.05 -1.87
C TRP A 152 6.42 -2.77 -2.47
N ASP A 153 7.11 -1.71 -2.07
CA ASP A 153 8.44 -1.44 -2.61
C ASP A 153 9.44 -2.55 -2.26
N GLU A 154 9.24 -3.23 -1.13
CA GLU A 154 10.03 -4.39 -0.71
C GLU A 154 9.39 -5.72 -1.16
N VAL A 155 8.08 -5.89 -0.89
CA VAL A 155 7.36 -7.15 -1.13
C VAL A 155 7.29 -7.50 -2.62
N ALA A 156 7.28 -6.50 -3.51
CA ALA A 156 7.18 -6.72 -4.95
C ALA A 156 8.32 -7.57 -5.53
N THR A 157 9.46 -7.69 -4.84
CA THR A 157 10.54 -8.61 -5.26
C THR A 157 10.09 -10.08 -5.28
N VAL A 158 9.23 -10.49 -4.34
CA VAL A 158 8.67 -11.86 -4.31
C VAL A 158 7.70 -12.05 -5.48
N SER A 159 6.74 -11.14 -5.65
CA SER A 159 5.79 -11.19 -6.77
C SER A 159 6.48 -11.09 -8.14
N ARG A 160 7.61 -10.37 -8.24
CA ARG A 160 8.42 -10.31 -9.46
C ARG A 160 8.99 -11.68 -9.83
N ARG A 161 9.45 -12.45 -8.84
CA ARG A 161 9.93 -13.82 -9.05
C ARG A 161 8.80 -14.72 -9.53
N GLU A 162 7.64 -14.68 -8.87
CA GLU A 162 6.46 -15.43 -9.29
C GLU A 162 6.04 -15.08 -10.73
N GLY A 163 6.05 -13.80 -11.09
CA GLY A 163 5.74 -13.34 -12.44
C GLY A 163 6.73 -13.86 -13.48
N SER A 164 8.01 -13.92 -13.12
CA SER A 164 9.06 -14.50 -13.96
C SER A 164 8.87 -16.01 -14.14
N GLU A 165 8.45 -16.73 -13.09
CA GLU A 165 8.15 -18.16 -13.17
C GLU A 165 6.93 -18.44 -14.06
N LEU A 166 5.88 -17.61 -13.99
CA LEU A 166 4.73 -17.68 -14.90
C LEU A 166 5.14 -17.43 -16.36
N PHE A 167 5.91 -16.37 -16.59
CA PHE A 167 6.44 -16.04 -17.91
C PHE A 167 7.27 -17.19 -18.50
N ASN A 168 8.19 -17.76 -17.71
CA ASN A 168 9.06 -18.85 -18.14
C ASN A 168 8.30 -20.14 -18.47
N ARG A 169 7.10 -20.33 -17.92
CA ARG A 169 6.21 -21.46 -18.25
C ARG A 169 5.32 -21.20 -19.47
N GLY A 170 5.42 -20.02 -20.08
CA GLY A 170 4.57 -19.61 -21.20
C GLY A 170 3.19 -19.12 -20.79
N ASP A 171 2.90 -18.97 -19.48
CA ASP A 171 1.63 -18.39 -19.01
C ASP A 171 1.73 -16.86 -19.02
N PHE A 172 1.79 -16.31 -20.23
CA PHE A 172 1.89 -14.88 -20.45
C PHE A 172 0.71 -14.09 -19.88
N PRO A 173 -0.57 -14.52 -20.03
CA PRO A 173 -1.69 -13.79 -19.45
C PRO A 173 -1.62 -13.68 -17.91
N ALA A 174 -1.21 -14.74 -17.22
CA ALA A 174 -1.03 -14.69 -15.77
C ALA A 174 0.12 -13.77 -15.36
N ALA A 175 1.24 -13.82 -16.08
CA ALA A 175 2.37 -12.92 -15.84
C ALA A 175 1.98 -11.45 -16.05
N VAL A 176 1.26 -11.12 -17.13
CA VAL A 176 0.73 -9.78 -17.39
C VAL A 176 -0.12 -9.31 -16.22
N LYS A 177 -1.09 -10.12 -15.80
CA LYS A 177 -1.99 -9.78 -14.68
C LYS A 177 -1.19 -9.48 -13.42
N LEU A 178 -0.26 -10.36 -13.04
CA LEU A 178 0.53 -10.18 -11.83
C LEU A 178 1.38 -8.90 -11.87
N PHE A 179 2.06 -8.61 -12.99
CA PHE A 179 2.86 -7.40 -13.09
C PHE A 179 2.02 -6.13 -13.07
N ARG A 180 0.80 -6.13 -13.62
CA ARG A 180 -0.15 -5.01 -13.50
C ARG A 180 -0.67 -4.85 -12.07
N ASP A 181 -0.95 -5.95 -11.39
CA ASP A 181 -1.37 -5.94 -9.98
C ASP A 181 -0.26 -5.33 -9.10
N VAL A 182 1.02 -5.62 -9.37
CA VAL A 182 2.15 -5.02 -8.66
C VAL A 182 2.34 -3.54 -9.04
N GLU A 183 2.25 -3.19 -10.33
CA GLU A 183 2.34 -1.80 -10.82
C GLU A 183 1.34 -0.87 -10.11
N ALA A 184 0.13 -1.35 -9.83
CA ALA A 184 -0.90 -0.57 -9.15
C ALA A 184 -0.47 -0.15 -7.73
N ARG A 185 0.35 -0.96 -7.06
CA ARG A 185 0.62 -0.84 -5.61
C ARG A 185 1.99 -0.30 -5.27
N VAL A 186 3.01 -0.52 -6.09
CA VAL A 186 4.37 0.01 -5.85
C VAL A 186 4.45 1.53 -5.98
N SER A 187 5.48 2.13 -5.38
CA SER A 187 5.72 3.56 -5.47
C SER A 187 6.06 4.00 -6.89
N GLY A 188 5.84 5.28 -7.18
CA GLY A 188 5.95 5.86 -8.52
C GLY A 188 7.25 5.54 -9.26
N GLY A 189 8.39 5.48 -8.54
CA GLY A 189 9.69 5.14 -9.13
C GLY A 189 9.74 3.71 -9.71
N GLN A 190 9.00 2.76 -9.13
CA GLN A 190 9.02 1.36 -9.59
C GLN A 190 7.93 1.04 -10.63
N LYS A 191 6.87 1.86 -10.76
CA LYS A 191 5.76 1.61 -11.70
C LYS A 191 6.20 1.38 -13.15
N PRO A 192 7.15 2.17 -13.73
CA PRO A 192 7.61 1.95 -15.09
C PRO A 192 8.23 0.56 -15.31
N LEU A 193 8.92 0.02 -14.30
CA LEU A 193 9.53 -1.30 -14.38
C LEU A 193 8.47 -2.40 -14.53
N TYR A 194 7.47 -2.42 -13.65
CA TYR A 194 6.42 -3.43 -13.67
C TYR A 194 5.49 -3.30 -14.87
N ARG A 195 5.22 -2.06 -15.32
CA ARG A 195 4.56 -1.80 -16.60
C ARG A 195 5.32 -2.45 -17.75
N ALA A 196 6.65 -2.26 -17.80
CA ALA A 196 7.48 -2.82 -18.86
C ALA A 196 7.50 -4.35 -18.83
N PHE A 197 7.58 -4.98 -17.64
CA PHE A 197 7.45 -6.44 -17.53
C PHE A 197 6.10 -6.97 -18.02
N ALA A 198 5.01 -6.29 -17.68
CA ALA A 198 3.70 -6.63 -18.21
C ALA A 198 3.66 -6.50 -19.74
N ASP A 199 4.26 -5.46 -20.31
CA ASP A 199 4.30 -5.26 -21.76
C ASP A 199 5.18 -6.29 -22.48
N VAL A 200 6.28 -6.73 -21.88
CA VAL A 200 7.07 -7.86 -22.39
C VAL A 200 6.24 -9.13 -22.41
N ALA A 201 5.60 -9.49 -21.29
CA ALA A 201 4.76 -10.67 -21.20
C ALA A 201 3.62 -10.65 -22.24
N ASP A 202 2.93 -9.51 -22.37
CA ASP A 202 1.86 -9.33 -23.37
C ASP A 202 2.39 -9.46 -24.81
N GLY A 203 3.56 -8.88 -25.09
CA GLY A 203 4.23 -8.98 -26.39
C GLY A 203 4.51 -10.43 -26.79
N TYR A 204 5.04 -11.25 -25.88
CA TYR A 204 5.24 -12.69 -26.13
C TYR A 204 3.90 -13.43 -26.26
N GLY A 205 2.89 -13.10 -25.45
CA GLY A 205 1.55 -13.68 -25.58
C GLY A 205 0.89 -13.36 -26.92
N LEU A 206 1.13 -12.18 -27.50
CA LEU A 206 0.70 -11.83 -28.86
C LEU A 206 1.47 -12.63 -29.92
N TRP A 207 2.78 -12.82 -29.71
CA TRP A 207 3.63 -13.60 -30.60
C TRP A 207 3.16 -15.05 -30.73
N GLU A 208 2.87 -15.72 -29.60
CA GLU A 208 2.36 -17.11 -29.59
C GLU A 208 1.00 -17.24 -30.29
N ARG A 209 0.19 -16.17 -30.29
CA ARG A 209 -1.10 -16.12 -31.00
C ARG A 209 -0.96 -15.67 -32.47
N LEU A 210 0.27 -15.65 -32.99
CA LEU A 210 0.60 -15.26 -34.38
C LEU A 210 0.25 -13.81 -34.71
N GLN A 211 0.08 -12.94 -33.71
CA GLN A 211 -0.22 -11.52 -33.89
C GLN A 211 1.06 -10.68 -34.01
N TYR A 212 1.95 -11.08 -34.92
CA TYR A 212 3.34 -10.62 -34.96
C TYR A 212 3.54 -9.12 -35.05
N ARG A 213 2.69 -8.41 -35.81
CA ARG A 213 2.77 -6.94 -35.92
C ARG A 213 2.52 -6.28 -34.56
N GLN A 214 1.47 -6.71 -33.86
CA GLN A 214 1.13 -6.17 -32.54
C GLN A 214 2.20 -6.57 -31.52
N ALA A 215 2.69 -7.81 -31.57
CA ALA A 215 3.78 -8.29 -30.73
C ALA A 215 5.04 -7.42 -30.90
N TRP A 216 5.43 -7.13 -32.14
CA TRP A 216 6.60 -6.30 -32.44
C TRP A 216 6.47 -4.88 -31.88
N ASP A 217 5.34 -4.22 -32.12
CA ASP A 217 5.09 -2.85 -31.63
C ASP A 217 5.10 -2.82 -30.09
N LYS A 218 4.53 -3.85 -29.46
CA LYS A 218 4.51 -4.01 -28.00
C LYS A 218 5.92 -4.21 -27.43
N LEU A 219 6.68 -5.17 -27.96
CA LEU A 219 8.02 -5.51 -27.49
C LEU A 219 8.98 -4.34 -27.68
N LYS A 220 8.92 -3.63 -28.82
CA LYS A 220 9.74 -2.44 -29.07
C LYS A 220 9.49 -1.34 -28.03
N THR A 221 8.23 -1.12 -27.66
CA THR A 221 7.86 -0.15 -26.64
C THR A 221 8.32 -0.60 -25.25
N ALA A 222 8.19 -1.90 -24.95
CA ALA A 222 8.63 -2.48 -23.69
C ALA A 222 10.15 -2.37 -23.49
N THR A 223 10.96 -2.60 -24.53
CA THR A 223 12.43 -2.44 -24.46
C THR A 223 12.81 -1.02 -24.05
N LYS A 224 12.23 0.00 -24.68
CA LYS A 224 12.47 1.40 -24.31
C LYS A 224 12.04 1.70 -22.88
N ALA A 225 10.91 1.14 -22.45
CA ALA A 225 10.44 1.31 -21.07
C ALA A 225 11.40 0.65 -20.06
N LEU A 226 11.99 -0.50 -20.37
CA LEU A 226 13.02 -1.14 -19.53
C LEU A 226 14.31 -0.33 -19.47
N GLU A 227 14.75 0.27 -20.58
CA GLU A 227 15.91 1.17 -20.59
C GLU A 227 15.67 2.36 -19.65
N MET A 228 14.48 2.97 -19.73
CA MET A 228 14.12 4.07 -18.84
C MET A 228 13.99 3.61 -17.38
N ALA A 229 13.38 2.45 -17.13
CA ALA A 229 13.28 1.90 -15.78
C ALA A 229 14.66 1.58 -15.17
N SER A 230 15.67 1.23 -15.98
CA SER A 230 17.05 1.04 -15.49
C SER A 230 17.68 2.32 -14.92
N LEU A 231 17.15 3.49 -15.28
CA LEU A 231 17.56 4.79 -14.72
C LEU A 231 16.77 5.16 -13.46
N TRP A 232 15.59 4.56 -13.27
CA TRP A 232 14.63 4.92 -12.22
C TRP A 232 14.07 3.66 -11.54
N GLY A 233 14.69 3.22 -10.44
CA GLY A 233 14.17 2.14 -9.60
C GLY A 233 14.29 0.71 -10.16
N GLY A 234 14.87 0.53 -11.36
CA GLY A 234 15.20 -0.77 -11.91
C GLY A 234 16.38 -1.46 -11.19
N PRO A 235 16.48 -2.80 -11.24
CA PRO A 235 17.59 -3.52 -10.62
C PRO A 235 18.93 -3.17 -11.29
N PRO A 236 20.04 -3.14 -10.53
CA PRO A 236 21.37 -2.91 -11.08
C PRO A 236 21.69 -3.92 -12.20
N GLY A 237 22.32 -3.45 -13.28
CA GLY A 237 22.69 -4.32 -14.41
C GLY A 237 21.55 -4.64 -15.40
N LEU A 238 20.34 -4.11 -15.21
CA LEU A 238 19.25 -4.31 -16.18
C LEU A 238 19.67 -3.88 -17.60
N LYS A 239 20.34 -2.73 -17.72
CA LYS A 239 20.78 -2.19 -19.01
C LYS A 239 21.69 -3.13 -19.80
N SER A 240 22.56 -3.90 -19.14
CA SER A 240 23.46 -4.85 -19.82
C SER A 240 22.75 -6.10 -20.34
N MET A 241 21.52 -6.35 -19.89
CA MET A 241 20.70 -7.50 -20.32
C MET A 241 19.78 -7.16 -21.51
N LEU A 242 19.65 -5.87 -21.86
CA LEU A 242 18.76 -5.44 -22.93
C LEU A 242 19.45 -5.61 -24.30
N PRO A 243 18.74 -6.16 -25.30
CA PRO A 243 19.28 -6.25 -26.65
C PRO A 243 19.47 -4.86 -27.24
N ALA A 244 20.52 -4.70 -28.07
CA ALA A 244 20.63 -3.53 -28.93
C ALA A 244 19.59 -3.68 -30.05
N VAL A 245 18.47 -2.97 -29.92
CA VAL A 245 17.34 -2.99 -30.88
C VAL A 245 17.37 -1.76 -31.77
#